data_AF-A0A397CXY9-F1
#
_entry.id   AF-A0A397CXY9-F1
#
_cell.length_a   1.000
_cell.length_b   1.000
_cell.length_c   1.000
_cell.angle_alpha   90.00
_cell.angle_beta   90.00
_cell.angle_gamma   90.00
#
_symmetry.space_group_name_H-M   'P 1'
#
loop_
_entity.id
_entity.type
_entity.pdbx_description
1 polymer ?
#
loop_
_entity_poly.entity_id
_entity_poly.type
_entity_poly.pdbx_seq_one_letter_code
_entity_poly.pdbx_strand_id
1 'polypeptide(L)'
;MTSLDGWEETDSDMDWDLHWADVGWVREYFDVMQPKLHEHQRLNHFKNHYELTRKDLLVKNLKRMKKQQAKSELSVPPADFWSLTFVLPMEYGMFLEEFKRFPGAMWIMKPIGKAQGKGIFLFEKLSQISDWKKDHTWKPDGLQVRRSFVN
;
A
#
# COMPACT_ATOMS: atom_id res chain seq x y z
N MET A 1 -17.60 -24.71 -11.40
CA MET A 1 -17.55 -23.31 -11.88
C MET A 1 -18.20 -23.29 -13.24
N THR A 2 -19.24 -22.48 -13.43
CA THR A 2 -19.86 -22.30 -14.75
C THR A 2 -18.88 -21.55 -15.64
N SER A 3 -18.49 -22.14 -16.77
CA SER A 3 -17.68 -21.47 -17.79
C SER A 3 -18.38 -20.19 -18.22
N LEU A 4 -17.65 -19.07 -18.20
CA LEU A 4 -18.14 -17.84 -18.81
C LEU A 4 -18.23 -18.06 -20.32
N ASP A 5 -19.34 -17.67 -20.92
CA ASP A 5 -19.56 -17.86 -22.35
C ASP A 5 -18.45 -17.18 -23.16
N GLY A 6 -17.83 -17.93 -24.07
CA GLY A 6 -16.69 -17.47 -24.88
C GLY A 6 -15.32 -17.46 -24.19
N TRP A 7 -15.18 -17.99 -22.96
CA TRP A 7 -13.88 -18.12 -22.28
C TRP A 7 -13.58 -19.58 -21.94
N GLU A 8 -12.35 -19.99 -22.26
CA GLU A 8 -11.82 -21.31 -21.94
C GLU A 8 -10.63 -21.16 -20.98
N GLU A 9 -10.63 -21.94 -19.90
CA GLU A 9 -9.50 -21.99 -18.97
C GLU A 9 -8.37 -22.81 -19.60
N THR A 10 -7.13 -22.37 -19.41
CA THR A 10 -5.94 -22.97 -20.03
C THR A 10 -4.82 -23.08 -18.99
N ASP A 11 -4.08 -24.20 -19.06
CA ASP A 11 -2.88 -24.44 -18.25
C ASP A 11 -1.60 -23.97 -18.96
N SER A 12 -1.72 -23.31 -20.12
CA SER A 12 -0.58 -22.79 -20.87
C SER A 12 0.09 -21.63 -20.15
N ASP A 13 1.43 -21.66 -20.05
CA ASP A 13 2.20 -20.57 -19.45
C ASP A 13 2.10 -19.25 -20.23
N MET A 14 1.89 -19.32 -21.56
CA MET A 14 1.97 -18.17 -22.46
C MET A 14 0.86 -18.09 -23.51
N ASP A 15 0.03 -19.12 -23.68
CA ASP A 15 -1.08 -19.14 -24.64
C ASP A 15 -2.40 -18.87 -23.93
N TRP A 16 -2.63 -17.59 -23.63
CA TRP A 16 -3.81 -17.07 -22.92
C TRP A 16 -4.08 -15.63 -23.34
N ASP A 17 -5.34 -15.20 -23.38
CA ASP A 17 -5.71 -13.80 -23.65
C ASP A 17 -5.73 -12.93 -22.38
N LEU A 18 -6.21 -13.50 -21.26
CA LEU A 18 -6.32 -12.83 -19.98
C LEU A 18 -5.72 -13.70 -18.87
N HIS A 19 -4.72 -13.18 -18.18
CA HIS A 19 -4.21 -13.78 -16.96
C HIS A 19 -4.77 -13.06 -15.73
N TRP A 20 -5.64 -13.75 -15.00
CA TRP A 20 -6.19 -13.27 -13.74
C TRP A 20 -5.24 -13.60 -12.59
N ALA A 21 -4.23 -12.76 -12.40
CA ALA A 21 -3.19 -12.98 -11.39
C ALA A 21 -3.60 -12.45 -10.01
N ASP A 22 -3.06 -13.05 -8.96
CA ASP A 22 -3.09 -12.46 -7.62
C ASP A 22 -1.95 -11.45 -7.41
N VAL A 23 -2.08 -10.63 -6.35
CA VAL A 23 -1.10 -9.57 -6.04
C VAL A 23 0.28 -10.12 -5.70
N GLY A 24 0.38 -11.33 -5.14
CA GLY A 24 1.64 -12.02 -4.86
C GLY A 24 2.36 -12.37 -6.15
N TRP A 25 1.68 -13.03 -7.08
CA TRP A 25 2.20 -13.36 -8.40
C TRP A 25 2.69 -12.10 -9.13
N VAL A 26 1.90 -11.03 -9.14
CA VAL A 26 2.26 -9.77 -9.81
C VAL A 26 3.53 -9.16 -9.22
N ARG A 27 3.72 -9.23 -7.89
CA ARG A 27 4.92 -8.69 -7.24
C ARG A 27 6.18 -9.47 -7.59
N GLU A 28 6.07 -10.76 -7.86
CA GLU A 28 7.21 -11.64 -8.11
C GLU A 28 7.55 -11.73 -9.61
N TYR A 29 6.53 -11.77 -10.47
CA TYR A 29 6.70 -12.16 -11.87
C TYR A 29 6.40 -11.07 -12.89
N PHE A 30 5.69 -9.98 -12.53
CA PHE A 30 5.23 -9.00 -13.52
C PHE A 30 6.40 -8.38 -14.30
N ASP A 31 7.49 -7.99 -13.64
CA ASP A 31 8.64 -7.37 -14.31
C ASP A 31 9.37 -8.34 -15.26
N VAL A 32 9.32 -9.64 -14.98
CA VAL A 32 9.92 -10.69 -15.81
C VAL A 32 9.02 -11.07 -17.00
N MET A 33 7.70 -11.06 -16.78
CA MET A 33 6.68 -11.41 -17.76
C MET A 33 6.39 -10.27 -18.73
N GLN A 34 6.34 -9.01 -18.25
CA GLN A 34 5.92 -7.85 -19.05
C GLN A 34 6.61 -7.74 -20.42
N PRO A 35 7.95 -7.91 -20.56
CA PRO A 35 8.62 -7.80 -21.85
C PRO A 35 8.30 -8.95 -22.82
N LYS A 36 7.71 -10.05 -22.32
CA LYS A 36 7.42 -11.27 -23.07
C LYS A 36 5.95 -11.36 -23.50
N LEU A 37 5.08 -10.48 -22.98
CA LEU A 37 3.66 -10.52 -23.29
C LEU A 37 3.40 -10.12 -24.74
N HIS A 38 2.50 -10.84 -25.40
CA HIS A 38 1.98 -10.46 -26.70
C HIS A 38 1.01 -9.26 -26.60
N GLU A 39 0.83 -8.54 -27.70
CA GLU A 39 -0.01 -7.32 -27.73
C GLU A 39 -1.48 -7.56 -27.35
N HIS A 40 -2.00 -8.77 -27.57
CA HIS A 40 -3.38 -9.12 -27.19
C HIS A 40 -3.52 -9.48 -25.70
N GLN A 41 -2.43 -9.87 -25.04
CA GLN A 41 -2.45 -10.39 -23.67
C GLN A 41 -2.72 -9.31 -22.64
N ARG A 42 -3.60 -9.60 -21.69
CA ARG A 42 -4.01 -8.67 -20.63
C ARG A 42 -3.80 -9.28 -19.25
N LEU A 43 -3.39 -8.42 -18.31
CA LEU A 43 -3.30 -8.72 -16.89
C LEU A 43 -4.31 -7.84 -16.15
N ASN A 44 -4.92 -8.39 -15.10
CA ASN A 44 -5.85 -7.67 -14.21
C ASN A 44 -5.15 -6.67 -13.26
N HIS A 45 -3.84 -6.47 -13.38
CA HIS A 45 -3.05 -5.58 -12.52
C HIS A 45 -2.14 -4.65 -13.31
N PHE A 46 -2.06 -3.39 -12.86
CA PHE A 46 -1.07 -2.44 -13.34
C PHE A 46 0.28 -2.60 -12.63
N LYS A 47 1.35 -2.34 -13.38
CA LYS A 47 2.69 -2.15 -12.82
C LYS A 47 2.66 -1.05 -11.76
N ASN A 48 3.35 -1.27 -10.64
CA ASN A 48 3.43 -0.31 -9.54
C ASN A 48 2.08 0.10 -8.92
N HIS A 49 1.03 -0.73 -9.04
CA HIS A 49 -0.29 -0.47 -8.41
C HIS A 49 -0.19 -0.17 -6.90
N TYR A 50 0.87 -0.65 -6.26
CA TYR A 50 1.14 -0.44 -4.84
C TYR A 50 1.39 1.04 -4.47
N GLU A 51 1.73 1.91 -5.42
CA GLU A 51 1.92 3.36 -5.20
C GLU A 51 0.63 4.06 -4.75
N LEU A 52 -0.53 3.52 -5.13
CA LEU A 52 -1.84 4.04 -4.74
C LEU A 52 -2.55 3.15 -3.71
N THR A 53 -2.22 1.86 -3.65
CA THR A 53 -2.93 0.89 -2.79
C THR A 53 -2.23 0.64 -1.45
N ARG A 54 -0.92 0.91 -1.31
CA ARG A 54 -0.25 0.89 -0.02
C ARG A 54 -0.38 2.24 0.69
N LYS A 55 -0.72 2.22 1.98
CA LYS A 55 -1.03 3.43 2.76
C LYS A 55 0.15 4.41 2.87
N ASP A 56 1.37 3.88 3.05
CA ASP A 56 2.60 4.67 3.16
C ASP A 56 2.96 5.37 1.84
N LEU A 57 2.82 4.66 0.72
CA LEU A 57 3.10 5.23 -0.61
C LEU A 57 1.99 6.19 -1.05
N LEU A 58 0.73 5.88 -0.77
CA LEU A 58 -0.40 6.76 -1.05
C LEU A 58 -0.20 8.12 -0.39
N VAL A 59 0.06 8.17 0.93
CA VAL A 59 0.27 9.46 1.62
C VAL A 59 1.52 10.18 1.12
N LYS A 60 2.60 9.46 0.81
CA LYS A 60 3.82 10.04 0.24
C LYS A 60 3.54 10.70 -1.12
N ASN A 61 2.77 10.04 -1.98
CA ASN A 61 2.38 10.55 -3.29
C ASN A 61 1.43 11.75 -3.19
N LEU A 62 0.45 11.71 -2.27
CA LEU A 62 -0.44 12.84 -2.01
C LEU A 62 0.32 14.07 -1.49
N LYS A 63 1.24 13.88 -0.54
CA LYS A 63 2.13 14.96 -0.05
C LYS A 63 3.00 15.54 -1.19
N ARG A 64 3.54 14.69 -2.07
CA ARG A 64 4.31 15.13 -3.26
C ARG A 64 3.45 15.97 -4.21
N MET A 65 2.23 15.51 -4.50
CA MET A 65 1.26 16.23 -5.33
C MET A 65 0.94 17.62 -4.74
N LYS A 66 0.62 17.71 -3.43
CA LYS A 66 0.36 18.98 -2.75
C LYS A 66 1.53 19.96 -2.86
N LYS A 67 2.76 19.47 -2.69
CA LYS A 67 3.98 20.27 -2.83
C LYS A 67 4.21 20.76 -4.27
N GLN A 68 3.85 19.96 -5.27
CA GLN A 68 3.95 20.34 -6.68
C GLN A 68 2.89 21.39 -7.04
N GLN A 69 1.66 21.22 -6.56
CA GLN A 69 0.58 22.20 -6.73
C GLN A 69 0.94 23.55 -6.11
N ALA A 70 1.48 23.56 -4.89
CA ALA A 70 1.90 24.79 -4.22
C ALA A 70 3.03 25.56 -4.95
N LYS A 71 3.74 24.90 -5.87
CA LYS A 71 4.77 25.51 -6.72
C LYS A 71 4.27 25.87 -8.11
N SER A 72 3.06 25.42 -8.49
CA SER A 72 2.48 25.70 -9.78
C SER A 72 1.83 27.09 -9.76
N GLU A 73 1.98 27.83 -10.85
CA GLU A 73 1.30 29.11 -11.06
C GLU A 73 -0.19 28.93 -11.39
N LEU A 74 -0.63 27.68 -11.60
CA LEU A 74 -2.04 27.36 -11.81
C LEU A 74 -2.81 27.58 -10.51
N SER A 75 -3.88 28.35 -10.59
CA SER A 75 -4.80 28.70 -9.50
C SER A 75 -5.68 27.53 -9.02
N VAL A 76 -5.15 26.32 -9.04
CA VAL A 76 -5.85 25.13 -8.56
C VAL A 76 -5.69 25.09 -7.04
N PRO A 77 -6.80 25.11 -6.26
CA PRO A 77 -6.72 25.00 -4.81
C PRO A 77 -6.03 23.69 -4.43
N PRO A 78 -5.19 23.71 -3.38
CA PRO A 78 -4.48 22.51 -2.95
C PRO A 78 -5.48 21.43 -2.56
N ALA A 79 -5.17 20.20 -2.92
CA ALA A 79 -6.03 19.07 -2.58
C ALA A 79 -6.21 18.91 -1.05
N ASP A 80 -7.47 18.77 -0.61
CA ASP A 80 -7.89 18.71 0.80
C ASP A 80 -8.86 17.54 1.10
N PHE A 81 -8.69 16.43 0.38
CA PHE A 81 -9.58 15.27 0.48
C PHE A 81 -9.05 14.14 1.36
N TRP A 82 -7.90 14.31 2.04
CA TRP A 82 -7.32 13.28 2.91
C TRP A 82 -6.94 13.84 4.28
N SER A 83 -7.02 12.97 5.29
CA SER A 83 -6.68 13.32 6.67
C SER A 83 -5.16 13.46 6.87
N LEU A 84 -4.75 14.36 7.78
CA LEU A 84 -3.36 14.49 8.23
C LEU A 84 -2.80 13.12 8.62
N THR A 85 -1.73 12.70 7.95
CA THR A 85 -1.19 11.33 8.05
C THR A 85 0.32 11.37 8.10
N PHE A 86 0.90 10.50 8.93
CA PHE A 86 2.34 10.35 9.12
C PHE A 86 2.78 8.90 8.89
N VAL A 87 3.91 8.72 8.23
CA VAL A 87 4.57 7.44 8.01
C VAL A 87 5.62 7.25 9.08
N LEU A 88 5.34 6.38 10.05
CA LEU A 88 6.27 6.06 11.13
C LEU A 88 7.22 4.92 10.71
N PRO A 89 8.47 4.90 11.22
CA PRO A 89 9.06 5.83 12.18
C PRO A 89 9.64 7.09 11.54
N MET A 90 9.71 7.15 10.21
CA MET A 90 10.40 8.21 9.46
C MET A 90 9.89 9.62 9.79
N GLU A 91 8.58 9.77 9.99
CA GLU A 91 7.94 11.05 10.30
C GLU A 91 7.54 11.18 11.77
N TYR A 92 8.14 10.39 12.68
CA TYR A 92 7.76 10.39 14.10
C TYR A 92 7.95 11.75 14.77
N GLY A 93 9.02 12.49 14.44
CA GLY A 93 9.23 13.85 14.96
C GLY A 93 8.10 14.81 14.56
N MET A 94 7.74 14.83 13.28
CA MET A 94 6.63 15.65 12.78
C MET A 94 5.29 15.25 13.39
N PHE A 95 5.05 13.95 13.54
CA PHE A 95 3.88 13.43 14.23
C PHE A 95 3.83 13.92 15.68
N LEU A 96 4.95 13.89 16.42
CA LEU A 96 4.98 14.35 17.81
C LEU A 96 4.67 15.83 17.95
N GLU A 97 5.11 16.66 17.00
CA GLU A 97 4.80 18.09 16.98
C GLU A 97 3.30 18.33 16.81
N GLU A 98 2.66 17.67 15.82
CA GLU A 98 1.21 17.81 15.61
C GLU A 98 0.40 17.17 16.74
N PHE A 99 0.82 16.04 17.28
CA PHE A 99 0.16 15.40 18.42
C PHE A 99 0.07 16.34 19.63
N LYS A 100 1.12 17.13 19.90
CA LYS A 100 1.14 18.12 20.99
C LYS A 100 0.22 19.32 20.74
N ARG A 101 -0.05 19.66 19.48
CA ARG A 101 -0.95 20.77 19.10
C ARG A 101 -2.43 20.43 19.34
N PHE A 102 -2.77 19.14 19.35
CA PHE A 102 -4.14 18.65 19.52
C PHE A 102 -4.25 17.74 20.76
N PRO A 103 -4.09 18.29 21.99
CA PRO A 103 -4.18 17.50 23.21
C PRO A 103 -5.57 16.86 23.36
N GLY A 104 -5.60 15.55 23.64
CA GLY A 104 -6.85 14.80 23.78
C GLY A 104 -7.54 14.41 22.48
N ALA A 105 -6.96 14.73 21.32
CA ALA A 105 -7.49 14.27 20.05
C ALA A 105 -7.31 12.75 19.88
N MET A 106 -8.29 12.12 19.24
CA MET A 106 -8.25 10.70 18.89
C MET A 106 -7.49 10.49 17.59
N TRP A 107 -6.47 9.63 17.63
CA TRP A 107 -5.66 9.26 16.49
C TRP A 107 -5.91 7.81 16.09
N ILE A 108 -5.69 7.50 14.81
CA ILE A 108 -5.85 6.15 14.28
C ILE A 108 -4.50 5.63 13.77
N MET A 109 -4.07 4.48 14.28
CA MET A 109 -2.90 3.76 13.79
C MET A 109 -3.34 2.70 12.78
N LYS A 110 -2.63 2.60 11.66
CA LYS A 110 -2.90 1.61 10.61
C LYS A 110 -1.62 0.95 10.14
N PRO A 111 -1.56 -0.39 10.03
CA PRO A 111 -0.43 -1.08 9.40
C PRO A 111 -0.40 -0.83 7.89
N ILE A 112 0.82 -0.73 7.35
CA ILE A 112 1.11 -0.38 5.96
C ILE A 112 0.45 -1.37 4.98
N GLY A 113 0.78 -2.66 5.13
CA GLY A 113 0.44 -3.70 4.16
C GLY A 113 -0.74 -4.59 4.54
N LYS A 114 -1.45 -4.33 5.64
CA LYS A 114 -2.62 -5.14 6.04
C LYS A 114 -3.94 -4.53 5.58
N ALA A 115 -4.93 -5.39 5.40
CA ALA A 115 -6.31 -5.07 5.02
C ALA A 115 -7.31 -5.58 6.07
N GLN A 116 -8.61 -5.38 5.80
CA GLN A 116 -9.72 -5.90 6.63
C GLN A 116 -9.74 -5.39 8.09
N GLY A 117 -9.20 -4.20 8.35
CA GLY A 117 -9.15 -3.63 9.70
C GLY A 117 -8.15 -4.28 10.66
N LYS A 118 -7.45 -5.33 10.25
CA LYS A 118 -6.51 -6.07 11.11
C LYS A 118 -5.35 -5.19 11.54
N GLY A 119 -5.15 -5.06 12.85
CA GLY A 119 -4.09 -4.25 13.44
C GLY A 119 -4.36 -2.74 13.45
N ILE A 120 -5.57 -2.30 13.07
CA ILE A 120 -6.00 -0.91 13.27
C ILE A 120 -6.39 -0.72 14.73
N PHE A 121 -5.99 0.40 15.32
CA PHE A 121 -6.44 0.80 16.64
C PHE A 121 -6.47 2.31 16.78
N LEU A 122 -7.25 2.78 17.75
CA LEU A 122 -7.37 4.19 18.11
C LEU A 122 -6.53 4.47 19.36
N PHE A 123 -5.94 5.65 19.45
CA PHE A 123 -5.15 6.06 20.60
C PHE A 123 -5.25 7.56 20.85
N GLU A 124 -5.09 7.94 22.11
CA GLU A 124 -5.11 9.34 22.57
C GLU A 124 -3.85 9.67 23.38
N LYS A 125 -3.05 8.67 23.75
CA LYS A 125 -1.83 8.82 24.56
C LYS A 125 -0.65 8.18 23.85
N LEU A 126 0.51 8.85 23.88
CA LEU A 126 1.75 8.34 23.26
C LEU A 126 2.24 7.01 23.86
N SER A 127 1.92 6.73 25.13
CA SER A 127 2.24 5.46 25.76
C SER A 127 1.58 4.27 25.07
N GLN A 128 0.46 4.46 24.38
CA GLN A 128 -0.25 3.38 23.67
C GLN A 128 0.45 2.95 22.37
N ILE A 129 1.44 3.72 21.91
CA ILE A 129 2.20 3.44 20.68
C ILE A 129 3.71 3.26 20.93
N SER A 130 4.13 3.07 22.20
CA SER A 130 5.54 2.97 22.56
C SER A 130 6.26 1.78 21.93
N ASP A 131 5.55 0.66 21.74
CA ASP A 131 6.11 -0.57 21.19
C ASP A 131 6.32 -0.48 19.67
N TRP A 132 5.52 0.36 19.01
CA TRP A 132 5.66 0.78 17.61
C TRP A 132 6.79 1.79 17.38
N LYS A 133 7.78 1.86 18.28
CA LYS A 133 9.06 2.52 18.00
C LYS A 133 10.12 1.57 17.44
N LYS A 134 9.95 0.25 17.61
CA LYS A 134 11.07 -0.70 17.52
C LYS A 134 11.16 -1.62 16.28
N ASP A 135 10.12 -1.85 15.46
CA ASP A 135 10.27 -2.71 14.26
C ASP A 135 9.28 -2.34 13.12
N HIS A 136 9.76 -1.88 11.95
CA HIS A 136 8.92 -1.17 10.95
C HIS A 136 9.28 -1.34 9.47
N THR A 137 10.08 -2.33 9.08
CA THR A 137 10.18 -2.65 7.65
C THR A 137 8.89 -3.33 7.19
N TRP A 138 8.32 -2.85 6.08
CA TRP A 138 7.30 -3.64 5.36
C TRP A 138 7.92 -5.00 5.02
N LYS A 139 7.37 -6.07 5.58
CA LYS A 139 7.77 -7.45 5.29
C LYS A 139 6.73 -8.01 4.33
N PRO A 140 7.12 -8.44 3.10
CA PRO A 140 6.22 -9.18 2.24
C PRO A 140 5.70 -10.43 2.98
N ASP A 141 4.46 -10.83 2.72
CA ASP A 141 3.74 -11.84 3.51
C ASP A 141 4.45 -13.22 3.57
N GLY A 142 5.46 -13.47 2.73
CA GLY A 142 6.30 -14.69 2.76
C GLY A 142 7.47 -14.71 3.77
N LEU A 143 7.89 -13.58 4.34
CA LEU A 143 9.01 -13.54 5.30
C LEU A 143 8.58 -13.75 6.77
N GLN A 144 7.27 -13.73 7.05
CA GLN A 144 6.73 -13.95 8.40
C GLN A 144 6.65 -15.44 8.80
N VAL A 145 6.67 -16.36 7.82
CA VAL A 145 6.41 -17.79 8.06
C VAL A 145 7.63 -18.56 8.62
N ARG A 146 8.86 -18.00 8.56
CA ARG A 146 10.10 -18.72 8.95
C ARG A 146 10.58 -18.55 10.40
N ARG A 147 9.83 -17.89 11.29
CA ARG A 147 10.30 -17.63 12.68
C ARG A 147 9.49 -18.24 13.82
N SER A 148 8.51 -19.07 13.50
CA SER A 148 7.80 -19.89 14.48
C SER A 148 7.98 -21.33 14.04
N PHE A 149 8.42 -22.21 14.97
CA PHE A 149 8.87 -23.60 14.78
C PHE A 149 10.37 -23.79 14.52
N VAL A 150 11.17 -23.56 15.56
CA VAL A 150 12.17 -24.54 16.00
C VAL A 150 12.15 -24.51 17.54
N ASN A 151 11.72 -25.61 18.16
CA ASN A 151 12.02 -25.92 19.56
C ASN A 151 13.47 -26.40 19.63
#